data_AF-M0DQV1-F1
#
_entry.id   AF-M0DQV1-F1
#
_cell.length_a   1.000
_cell.length_b   1.000
_cell.length_c   1.000
_cell.angle_alpha   90.00
_cell.angle_beta   90.00
_cell.angle_gamma   90.00
#
_symmetry.space_group_name_H-M   'P 1'
#
loop_
_entity.id
_entity.type
_entity.pdbx_description
1 polymer ?
#
loop_
_entity_poly.entity_id
_entity_poly.type
_entity_poly.pdbx_seq_one_letter_code
_entity_poly.pdbx_strand_id
1 'polypeptide(L)'
;MEIERARDDLVVAASAGGATIAIALLSGVAGVVDVPTLPTLAPLVVYAGYLFTRKGGPYGAPDRPRNWAAAAVLVGVLVVVTTSVVPL
;
A
#
# COMPACT_ATOMS: atom_id res chain seq x y z
N MET A 1 -23.91 -8.63 -4.52
CA MET A 1 -22.89 -9.42 -3.81
C MET A 1 -21.55 -9.50 -4.55
N GLU A 2 -21.49 -9.46 -5.89
CA GLU A 2 -20.22 -9.32 -6.63
C GLU A 2 -19.70 -7.87 -6.64
N ILE A 3 -20.59 -6.88 -6.79
CA ILE A 3 -20.25 -5.46 -6.88
C ILE A 3 -19.66 -4.91 -5.57
N GLU A 4 -20.19 -5.32 -4.41
CA GLU A 4 -19.64 -4.92 -3.11
C GLU A 4 -18.21 -5.44 -2.95
N ARG A 5 -17.96 -6.69 -3.35
CA ARG A 5 -16.63 -7.31 -3.33
C ARG A 5 -15.67 -6.63 -4.29
N ALA A 6 -16.13 -6.24 -5.47
CA ALA A 6 -15.34 -5.48 -6.44
C ALA A 6 -15.01 -4.07 -5.92
N ARG A 7 -15.96 -3.41 -5.25
CA ARG A 7 -15.73 -2.11 -4.61
C ARG A 7 -14.67 -2.21 -3.51
N ASP A 8 -14.78 -3.22 -2.66
CA ASP A 8 -13.80 -3.46 -1.59
C ASP A 8 -12.40 -3.72 -2.15
N ASP A 9 -12.30 -4.49 -3.24
CA ASP A 9 -11.04 -4.70 -3.95
C ASP A 9 -10.46 -3.41 -4.51
N LEU A 10 -11.29 -2.62 -5.19
CA LEU A 10 -10.90 -1.34 -5.77
C LEU A 10 -10.35 -0.40 -4.70
N VAL A 11 -10.94 -0.36 -3.51
CA VAL A 11 -10.45 0.51 -2.41
C VAL A 11 -9.04 0.12 -1.98
N VAL A 12 -8.74 -1.17 -1.80
CA VAL A 12 -7.39 -1.61 -1.40
C VAL A 12 -6.40 -1.39 -2.54
N ALA A 13 -6.78 -1.74 -3.77
CA ALA A 13 -5.95 -1.55 -4.96
C ALA A 13 -5.61 -0.07 -5.19
N ALA A 14 -6.62 0.81 -5.12
CA ALA A 14 -6.44 2.25 -5.26
C ALA A 14 -5.59 2.85 -4.14
N SER A 15 -5.71 2.34 -2.91
CA SER A 15 -4.87 2.79 -1.78
C SER A 15 -3.41 2.43 -1.99
N ALA A 16 -3.14 1.18 -2.40
CA ALA A 16 -1.77 0.72 -2.67
C ALA A 16 -1.16 1.42 -3.90
N GLY A 17 -1.88 1.44 -5.02
CA GLY A 17 -1.43 2.12 -6.24
C GLY A 17 -1.26 3.63 -6.03
N GLY A 18 -2.20 4.27 -5.35
CA GLY A 18 -2.14 5.70 -5.02
C GLY A 18 -0.95 6.04 -4.11
N ALA A 19 -0.67 5.22 -3.10
CA ALA A 19 0.51 5.40 -2.25
C ALA A 19 1.81 5.27 -3.04
N THR A 20 1.93 4.25 -3.90
CA THR A 20 3.10 4.08 -4.78
C THR A 20 3.29 5.27 -5.73
N ILE A 21 2.21 5.76 -6.35
CA ILE A 21 2.27 6.95 -7.22
C ILE A 21 2.71 8.17 -6.41
N ALA A 22 2.16 8.38 -5.22
CA ALA A 22 2.52 9.51 -4.37
C ALA A 22 4.01 9.50 -4.01
N ILE A 23 4.57 8.34 -3.64
CA ILE A 23 6.01 8.19 -3.37
C ILE A 23 6.83 8.53 -4.61
N ALA A 24 6.47 7.98 -5.78
CA ALA A 24 7.18 8.23 -7.02
C ALA A 24 7.16 9.72 -7.41
N LEU A 25 6.04 10.42 -7.20
CA LEU A 25 5.93 11.86 -7.43
C LEU A 25 6.77 12.67 -6.43
N LEU A 26 6.74 12.31 -5.14
CA LEU A 26 7.54 12.96 -4.11
C LEU A 26 9.04 12.84 -4.39
N SER A 27 9.46 11.67 -4.87
CA SER A 27 10.87 11.38 -5.13
C SER A 27 11.33 11.90 -6.50
N GLY A 28 10.66 11.54 -7.59
CA GLY A 28 11.11 11.85 -8.94
C GLY A 28 10.71 13.23 -9.47
N VAL A 29 9.57 13.78 -9.01
CA VAL A 29 9.06 15.07 -9.53
C VAL A 29 9.37 16.20 -8.57
N ALA A 30 9.02 16.03 -7.29
CA ALA A 30 9.20 17.08 -6.29
C ALA A 30 10.63 17.09 -5.71
N GLY A 31 11.37 15.97 -5.80
CA GLY A 31 12.74 15.85 -5.28
C GLY A 31 12.82 16.02 -3.77
N VAL A 32 11.73 15.76 -3.03
CA VAL A 32 11.64 16.02 -1.58
C VAL A 32 12.36 14.93 -0.78
N VAL A 33 12.32 13.69 -1.27
CA VAL A 33 12.94 12.52 -0.63
C VAL A 33 13.51 11.61 -1.71
N ASP A 34 14.75 11.13 -1.55
CA ASP A 34 15.31 10.12 -2.45
C ASP A 34 14.88 8.72 -2.00
N VAL A 35 13.93 8.12 -2.74
CA VAL A 35 13.37 6.82 -2.40
C VAL A 35 13.80 5.82 -3.47
N PRO A 36 14.56 4.77 -3.09
CA PRO A 36 14.95 3.75 -4.04
C PRO A 36 13.72 3.04 -4.65
N THR A 37 13.88 2.53 -5.87
CA THR A 37 12.79 1.93 -6.65
C THR A 37 12.12 0.75 -5.94
N LEU A 38 12.89 -0.09 -5.25
CA LEU A 38 12.36 -1.27 -4.56
C LEU A 38 11.43 -0.91 -3.38
N PRO A 39 11.83 -0.07 -2.41
CA PRO A 39 10.96 0.46 -1.36
C PRO A 39 9.67 1.11 -1.89
N THR A 40 9.71 1.77 -3.05
CA THR A 40 8.53 2.42 -3.66
C THR A 40 7.40 1.44 -3.98
N LEU A 41 7.71 0.14 -4.15
CA LEU A 41 6.74 -0.91 -4.42
C LEU A 41 6.14 -1.53 -3.15
N ALA A 42 6.61 -1.17 -1.95
CA ALA A 42 6.14 -1.78 -0.70
C ALA A 42 4.61 -1.71 -0.49
N PRO A 43 3.90 -0.61 -0.84
CA PRO A 43 2.44 -0.58 -0.76
C PRO A 43 1.76 -1.67 -1.62
N LEU A 44 2.35 -2.03 -2.76
CA LEU A 44 1.81 -3.09 -3.64
C LEU A 44 1.96 -4.48 -3.01
N VAL A 45 3.01 -4.70 -2.21
CA VAL A 45 3.17 -5.96 -1.46
C VAL A 45 2.05 -6.14 -0.44
N VAL A 46 1.58 -5.05 0.16
CA VAL A 46 0.41 -5.08 1.06
C VAL A 46 -0.85 -5.50 0.31
N TYR A 47 -1.08 -4.95 -0.89
CA TYR A 47 -2.20 -5.38 -1.74
C TYR A 47 -2.08 -6.85 -2.17
N ALA A 48 -0.87 -7.32 -2.53
CA ALA A 48 -0.65 -8.72 -2.82
C ALA A 48 -1.00 -9.61 -1.61
N GLY A 49 -0.60 -9.21 -0.39
CA GLY A 49 -0.98 -9.89 0.85
C GLY A 49 -2.49 -10.00 1.03
N TYR A 50 -3.24 -8.91 0.81
CA TYR A 50 -4.70 -8.90 0.84
C TYR A 50 -5.34 -9.89 -0.15
N LEU A 51 -4.77 -10.04 -1.35
CA LEU A 51 -5.27 -11.02 -2.33
C LEU A 51 -5.07 -12.46 -1.86
N PHE A 52 -4.01 -12.74 -1.09
CA PHE A 52 -3.78 -14.07 -0.53
C PHE A 52 -4.71 -14.37 0.65
N THR A 53 -5.01 -13.41 1.50
CA THR A 53 -5.88 -13.66 2.67
C THR A 53 -7.33 -13.94 2.28
N ARG A 54 -7.82 -13.26 1.24
CA ARG A 54 -9.17 -13.50 0.69
C ARG A 54 -9.40 -14.89 0.10
N LYS A 55 -8.37 -15.71 -0.08
CA LYS A 55 -8.52 -17.11 -0.52
C LYS A 55 -9.06 -18.06 0.56
N GLY A 56 -9.44 -17.56 1.74
CA GLY A 56 -10.23 -18.30 2.73
C GLY A 56 -9.43 -18.88 3.90
N GLY A 57 -8.32 -18.26 4.29
CA GLY A 57 -7.58 -18.67 5.49
C GLY A 57 -8.17 -18.13 6.79
N PRO A 58 -7.64 -18.54 7.97
CA PRO A 58 -8.21 -18.26 9.29
C PRO A 58 -7.88 -16.84 9.78
N TYR A 59 -8.15 -15.81 8.97
CA TYR A 59 -7.65 -14.44 9.20
C TYR A 59 -8.60 -13.54 10.00
N GLY A 60 -9.79 -14.04 10.37
CA GLY A 60 -10.66 -13.45 11.40
C GLY A 60 -11.02 -11.96 11.20
N ALA A 61 -11.33 -11.27 12.31
CA ALA A 61 -11.73 -9.86 12.32
C ALA A 61 -10.72 -8.82 11.77
N PRO A 62 -9.38 -9.03 11.79
CA PRO A 62 -8.45 -8.06 11.20
C PRO A 62 -8.42 -8.03 9.67
N ASP A 63 -8.91 -9.08 8.99
CA ASP A 63 -8.90 -9.22 7.52
C ASP A 63 -10.03 -8.45 6.82
N ARG A 64 -10.26 -7.21 7.22
CA ARG A 64 -11.25 -6.32 6.58
C ARG A 64 -10.57 -5.50 5.49
N PRO A 65 -11.21 -5.28 4.31
CA PRO A 65 -10.65 -4.47 3.23
C PRO A 65 -10.18 -3.08 3.70
N ARG A 66 -10.94 -2.45 4.60
CA ARG A 66 -10.57 -1.15 5.19
C ARG A 66 -9.23 -1.18 5.93
N ASN A 67 -8.91 -2.25 6.64
CA ASN A 67 -7.66 -2.38 7.38
C ASN A 67 -6.48 -2.53 6.41
N TRP A 68 -6.64 -3.28 5.33
CA TRP A 68 -5.64 -3.43 4.28
C TRP A 68 -5.38 -2.13 3.51
N ALA A 69 -6.44 -1.37 3.21
CA ALA A 69 -6.31 -0.04 2.62
C ALA A 69 -5.50 0.90 3.54
N ALA A 70 -5.83 0.93 4.84
CA ALA A 70 -5.07 1.70 5.82
C ALA A 70 -3.61 1.23 5.94
N ALA A 71 -3.38 -0.10 5.95
CA ALA A 71 -2.05 -0.68 5.99
C ALA A 71 -1.21 -0.28 4.76
N ALA A 72 -1.79 -0.28 3.56
CA ALA A 72 -1.08 0.13 2.34
C ALA A 72 -0.64 1.59 2.40
N VAL A 73 -1.52 2.48 2.88
CA VAL A 73 -1.18 3.90 3.10
C VAL A 73 -0.11 4.05 4.18
N LEU A 74 -0.25 3.35 5.31
CA LEU A 74 0.72 3.39 6.41
C LEU A 74 2.11 2.90 5.98
N VAL A 75 2.18 1.84 5.18
CA VAL A 75 3.45 1.37 4.61
C VAL A 75 4.05 2.41 3.69
N GLY A 76 3.25 3.08 2.86
CA GLY A 76 3.75 4.18 2.02
C GLY A 76 4.32 5.34 2.84
N VAL A 77 3.63 5.75 3.91
CA VAL A 77 4.14 6.75 4.85
C VAL A 77 5.43 6.28 5.50
N LEU A 78 5.50 5.01 5.94
CA LEU A 78 6.68 4.46 6.57
C LEU A 78 7.89 4.49 5.63
N VAL A 79 7.72 4.14 4.35
CA VAL A 79 8.78 4.21 3.34
C VAL A 79 9.34 5.62 3.22
N VAL A 80 8.47 6.63 3.12
CA VAL A 80 8.89 8.04 3.05
C VAL A 80 9.62 8.46 4.32
N VAL A 81 9.08 8.11 5.49
CA VAL A 81 9.69 8.45 6.78
C VAL A 81 11.06 7.81 6.90
N THR A 82 11.19 6.49 6.72
CA THR A 82 12.45 5.77 6.93
C THR A 82 13.56 6.25 6.00
N THR A 83 13.24 6.53 4.73
CA THR A 83 14.19 7.09 3.76
C THR A 83 14.58 8.54 4.08
N SER A 84 13.71 9.29 4.75
CA SER A 84 14.00 10.66 5.18
C SER A 84 14.89 10.73 6.43
N VAL A 85 14.79 9.76 7.36
CA VAL A 85 15.62 9.73 8.58
C VAL A 85 16.90 8.92 8.44
N VAL A 86 16.94 7.95 7.54
CA VAL A 86 18.10 7.09 7.30
C VAL A 86 18.48 7.21 5.82
N PRO A 87 19.42 8.13 5.47
CA PRO A 87 19.96 8.13 4.12
C PRO A 87 20.70 6.80 3.92
N LEU A 88 20.23 6.01 2.95
CA LEU A 88 20.86 4.76 2.52
C LEU A 88 22.09 5.03 1.66
#